data_AF-A0A2V7T4R3-F1
#
_entry.id   AF-A0A2V7T4R3-F1
#
_cell.length_a   1.000
_cell.length_b   1.000
_cell.length_c   1.000
_cell.angle_alpha   90.00
_cell.angle_beta   90.00
_cell.angle_gamma   90.00
#
_symmetry.space_group_name_H-M   'P 1'
#
loop_
_entity.id
_entity.type
_entity.pdbx_description
1 polymer ?
#
loop_
_entity_poly.entity_id
_entity_poly.type
_entity_poly.pdbx_seq_one_letter_code
_entity_poly.pdbx_strand_id
1 'polypeptide(L)'
;MAQLIGPSLIQDQLRHLPFVLTGAPRGLPGTLPVRVAGVAQQSTVVVTDARGGLTMEYQGAGFPRGSMSDSTGYALLVVDDSTQRAEGVLIYESQRPPPGYPSIGTLTAQGESVPLYGVRVEWASVSNPKCPLLGAPPLSTTAPAPPSQ
;
A
#
# COMPACT_ATOMS: atom_id res chain seq x y z
N MET A 1 -21.71 -1.17 -6.01
CA MET A 1 -20.64 -1.92 -6.71
C MET A 1 -19.42 -1.03 -7.06
N ALA A 2 -19.03 -0.04 -6.25
CA ALA A 2 -17.98 0.93 -6.59
C ALA A 2 -16.58 0.66 -5.98
N GLN A 3 -16.41 -0.46 -5.26
CA GLN A 3 -15.20 -0.70 -4.44
C GLN A 3 -14.06 -1.45 -5.17
N LEU A 4 -14.23 -1.79 -6.44
CA LEU A 4 -13.30 -2.67 -7.18
C LEU A 4 -12.55 -1.98 -8.33
N ILE A 5 -12.94 -0.76 -8.75
CA ILE A 5 -12.33 -0.08 -9.91
C ILE A 5 -10.90 0.37 -9.60
N GLY A 6 -10.68 1.05 -8.47
CA GLY A 6 -9.34 1.52 -8.08
C GLY A 6 -8.29 0.39 -7.99
N PRO A 7 -8.55 -0.70 -7.22
CA PRO A 7 -7.59 -1.79 -7.12
C PRO A 7 -7.29 -2.48 -8.44
N SER A 8 -8.28 -2.63 -9.33
CA SER A 8 -8.06 -3.28 -10.64
C SER A 8 -7.29 -2.40 -11.62
N LEU A 9 -7.52 -1.07 -11.62
CA LEU A 9 -6.71 -0.13 -12.42
C LEU A 9 -5.24 -0.10 -11.98
N ILE A 10 -4.99 -0.10 -10.67
CA ILE A 10 -3.62 -0.12 -10.14
C ILE A 10 -2.93 -1.46 -10.46
N GLN A 11 -3.68 -2.56 -10.40
CA GLN A 11 -3.18 -3.88 -10.79
C GLN A 11 -2.85 -3.95 -12.29
N ASP A 12 -3.63 -3.29 -13.14
CA ASP A 12 -3.33 -3.16 -14.57
C ASP A 12 -2.09 -2.29 -14.81
N GLN A 13 -1.95 -1.17 -14.10
CA GLN A 13 -0.77 -0.29 -14.21
C GLN A 13 0.51 -0.97 -13.74
N LEU A 14 0.42 -1.88 -12.76
CA LEU A 14 1.53 -2.74 -12.37
C LEU A 14 1.98 -3.66 -13.51
N ARG A 15 1.19 -3.94 -14.55
CA ARG A 15 1.65 -4.69 -15.73
C ARG A 15 2.51 -3.85 -16.68
N HIS A 16 2.60 -2.54 -16.48
CA HIS A 16 3.40 -1.64 -17.29
C HIS A 16 4.70 -1.27 -16.57
N LEU A 17 5.80 -1.91 -16.98
CA LEU A 17 7.13 -1.76 -16.39
C LEU A 17 7.60 -0.30 -16.12
N PRO A 18 7.33 0.70 -16.98
CA PRO A 18 7.74 2.09 -16.72
C PRO A 18 7.15 2.70 -15.44
N PHE A 19 6.02 2.18 -14.97
CA PHE A 19 5.35 2.66 -13.76
C PHE A 19 5.80 1.90 -12.51
N VAL A 20 6.60 0.84 -12.65
CA VAL A 20 7.05 0.03 -11.52
C VAL A 20 8.27 0.66 -10.87
N LEU A 21 8.26 0.72 -9.55
CA LEU A 21 9.40 1.18 -8.77
C LEU A 21 10.48 0.11 -8.74
N THR A 22 11.69 0.48 -9.13
CA THR A 22 12.87 -0.40 -9.08
C THR A 22 13.58 -0.38 -7.73
N GLY A 23 13.13 0.46 -6.80
CA GLY A 23 13.70 0.59 -5.46
C GLY A 23 12.75 1.32 -4.50
N ALA A 24 13.08 1.26 -3.22
CA ALA A 24 12.33 1.89 -2.14
C ALA A 24 12.29 3.43 -2.30
N PRO A 25 11.10 4.08 -2.24
CA PRO A 25 11.02 5.53 -2.13
C PRO A 25 11.70 6.02 -0.85
N ARG A 26 12.38 7.17 -0.91
CA ARG A 26 12.99 7.79 0.27
C ARG A 26 11.95 8.61 1.04
N GLY A 27 12.13 8.71 2.35
CA GLY A 27 11.32 9.59 3.19
C GLY A 27 9.86 9.12 3.33
N LEU A 28 9.64 7.81 3.30
CA LEU A 28 8.34 7.23 3.65
C LEU A 28 8.00 7.59 5.11
N PRO A 29 6.72 7.86 5.41
CA PRO A 29 6.28 8.04 6.78
C PRO A 29 6.43 6.71 7.55
N GLY A 30 6.63 6.80 8.87
CA GLY A 30 6.78 5.62 9.73
C GLY A 30 5.54 4.72 9.78
N THR A 31 4.39 5.22 9.35
CA THR A 31 3.18 4.42 9.13
C THR A 31 2.49 4.83 7.83
N LEU A 32 1.86 3.85 7.16
CA LEU A 32 1.05 4.07 5.97
C LEU A 32 -0.31 3.39 6.11
N PRO A 33 -1.38 3.93 5.51
CA PRO A 33 -2.64 3.21 5.41
C PRO A 33 -2.45 1.98 4.51
N VAL A 34 -3.10 0.88 4.88
CA VAL A 34 -3.11 -0.37 4.11
C VAL A 34 -4.54 -0.89 3.96
N ARG A 35 -4.80 -1.50 2.82
CA ARG A 35 -6.09 -2.12 2.55
C ARG A 35 -5.94 -3.39 1.71
N VAL A 36 -6.73 -4.41 2.04
CA VAL A 36 -6.86 -5.61 1.20
C VAL A 36 -7.83 -5.32 0.07
N ALA A 37 -7.41 -5.60 -1.17
CA ALA A 37 -8.24 -5.41 -2.35
C ALA A 37 -9.55 -6.22 -2.23
N GLY A 38 -10.69 -5.56 -2.47
CA GLY A 38 -12.01 -6.17 -2.29
C GLY A 38 -12.56 -6.15 -0.85
N VAL A 39 -11.78 -5.75 0.14
CA VAL A 39 -12.22 -5.61 1.54
C VAL A 39 -12.46 -4.13 1.86
N ALA A 40 -13.51 -3.81 2.62
CA ALA A 40 -13.82 -2.42 3.01
C ALA A 40 -12.92 -1.89 4.14
N GLN A 41 -12.44 -2.79 4.99
CA GLN A 41 -11.65 -2.46 6.17
C GLN A 41 -10.28 -1.90 5.79
N GLN A 42 -9.96 -0.75 6.36
CA GLN A 42 -8.63 -0.15 6.33
C GLN A 42 -7.86 -0.54 7.60
N SER A 43 -6.55 -0.61 7.49
CA SER A 43 -5.62 -0.80 8.60
C SER A 43 -4.36 0.02 8.35
N THR A 44 -3.31 -0.21 9.12
CA THR A 44 -2.04 0.51 8.96
C THR A 44 -0.88 -0.46 8.81
N VAL A 45 0.18 -0.07 8.11
CA VAL A 45 1.47 -0.74 8.17
C VAL A 45 2.47 0.15 8.88
N VAL A 46 3.35 -0.44 9.68
CA VAL A 46 4.55 0.23 10.18
C VAL A 46 5.65 0.05 9.13
N VAL A 47 6.22 1.16 8.68
CA VAL A 47 7.29 1.16 7.67
C VAL A 47 8.63 1.17 8.39
N THR A 48 9.44 0.17 8.12
CA THR A 48 10.82 0.05 8.58
C THR A 48 11.73 0.04 7.37
N ASP A 49 12.62 1.03 7.29
CA ASP A 49 13.67 1.04 6.28
C ASP A 49 14.75 0.03 6.69
N ALA A 50 14.95 -1.00 5.88
CA ALA A 50 16.03 -1.95 6.03
C ALA A 50 17.10 -1.67 4.96
N ARG A 51 18.37 -1.87 5.32
CA ARG A 51 19.48 -1.74 4.35
C ARG A 51 19.29 -2.77 3.24
N GLY A 52 18.74 -2.34 2.10
CA GLY A 52 18.50 -3.18 0.92
C GLY A 52 17.02 -3.35 0.53
N GLY A 53 16.06 -2.78 1.27
CA GLY A 53 14.64 -2.85 0.90
C GLY A 53 13.70 -2.39 2.02
N LEU A 54 12.42 -2.25 1.72
CA LEU A 54 11.40 -1.88 2.71
C LEU A 54 10.94 -3.11 3.47
N THR A 55 10.82 -3.00 4.78
CA THR A 55 10.06 -3.95 5.59
C THR A 55 8.83 -3.25 6.12
N MET A 56 7.66 -3.81 5.87
CA MET A 56 6.39 -3.26 6.34
C MET A 56 5.70 -4.28 7.23
N GLU A 57 5.23 -3.86 8.40
CA GLU A 57 4.49 -4.75 9.30
C GLU A 57 3.02 -4.33 9.38
N TYR A 58 2.10 -5.21 9.00
CA TYR A 58 0.66 -4.97 9.05
C TYR A 58 0.17 -4.91 10.51
N GLN A 59 -0.49 -3.81 10.84
CA GLN A 59 -1.09 -3.55 12.14
C GLN A 59 -2.62 -3.46 12.01
N GLY A 60 -3.32 -4.37 12.69
CA GLY A 60 -4.78 -4.38 12.77
C GLY A 60 -5.41 -5.73 12.40
N ALA A 61 -6.73 -5.73 12.27
CA ALA A 61 -7.51 -6.87 11.81
C ALA A 61 -7.73 -6.81 10.28
N GLY A 62 -8.18 -7.91 9.67
CA GLY A 62 -8.55 -7.95 8.25
C GLY A 62 -7.47 -8.48 7.31
N PHE A 63 -6.30 -8.87 7.82
CA PHE A 63 -5.31 -9.60 7.02
C PHE A 63 -5.78 -11.05 6.76
N PRO A 64 -5.72 -11.57 5.52
CA PRO A 64 -6.23 -12.90 5.17
C PRO A 64 -5.23 -14.03 5.49
N ARG A 65 -5.10 -14.36 6.78
CA ARG A 65 -4.09 -15.29 7.33
C ARG A 65 -4.11 -16.73 6.78
N GLY A 66 -5.16 -17.16 6.07
CA GLY A 66 -5.30 -18.53 5.57
C GLY A 66 -5.12 -18.69 4.05
N SER A 67 -5.11 -17.57 3.32
CA SER A 67 -5.02 -17.53 1.85
C SER A 67 -3.80 -16.76 1.37
N MET A 68 -3.11 -16.03 2.25
CA MET A 68 -1.89 -15.29 1.94
C MET A 68 -0.63 -16.12 2.17
N SER A 69 0.25 -16.08 1.18
CA SER A 69 1.60 -16.62 1.19
C SER A 69 2.39 -15.96 0.07
N ASP A 70 3.71 -16.18 0.01
CA ASP A 70 4.57 -15.66 -1.05
C ASP A 70 4.07 -16.03 -2.46
N SER A 71 3.39 -17.15 -2.64
CA SER A 71 2.86 -17.58 -3.96
C SER A 71 1.43 -17.14 -4.26
N THR A 72 0.65 -16.76 -3.25
CA THR A 72 -0.81 -16.51 -3.36
C THR A 72 -1.21 -15.07 -3.10
N GLY A 73 -0.26 -14.21 -2.74
CA GLY A 73 -0.50 -12.79 -2.65
C GLY A 73 0.75 -11.94 -2.69
N TYR A 74 0.54 -10.63 -2.78
CA TYR A 74 1.60 -9.63 -2.75
C TYR A 74 1.06 -8.31 -2.22
N ALA A 75 1.98 -7.49 -1.72
CA ALA A 75 1.70 -6.12 -1.32
C ALA A 75 2.20 -5.16 -2.41
N LEU A 76 1.52 -4.02 -2.53
CA LEU A 76 1.81 -2.99 -3.51
C LEU A 76 1.81 -1.62 -2.86
N LEU A 77 2.98 -1.00 -2.79
CA LEU A 77 3.15 0.39 -2.41
C LEU A 77 2.70 1.28 -3.57
N VAL A 78 1.68 2.09 -3.32
CA VAL A 78 1.16 3.04 -4.29
C VAL A 78 1.79 4.41 -4.02
N VAL A 79 2.47 4.94 -5.04
CA VAL A 79 3.06 6.26 -5.01
C VAL A 79 2.34 7.13 -6.02
N ASP A 80 1.91 8.31 -5.60
CA ASP A 80 1.38 9.32 -6.50
C ASP A 80 2.51 9.87 -7.37
N ASP A 81 2.37 9.75 -8.69
CA ASP A 81 3.38 10.21 -9.64
C ASP A 81 3.51 11.75 -9.63
N SER A 82 2.44 12.47 -9.33
CA SER A 82 2.46 13.93 -9.35
C SER A 82 3.22 14.54 -8.16
N THR A 83 3.05 13.98 -6.96
CA THR A 83 3.67 14.48 -5.72
C THR A 83 4.88 13.66 -5.27
N GLN A 84 5.12 12.50 -5.89
CA GLN A 84 6.12 11.51 -5.46
C GLN A 84 5.91 11.04 -4.01
N ARG A 85 4.67 11.13 -3.49
CA ARG A 85 4.32 10.71 -2.13
C ARG A 85 3.74 9.30 -2.14
N ALA A 86 4.07 8.54 -1.10
CA ALA A 86 3.40 7.26 -0.86
C ALA A 86 2.00 7.51 -0.32
N GLU A 87 1.00 7.05 -1.07
CA GLU A 87 -0.41 7.14 -0.70
C GLU A 87 -0.79 6.01 0.27
N GLY A 88 -0.17 4.84 0.10
CA GLY A 88 -0.26 3.71 1.03
C GLY A 88 -0.09 2.38 0.33
N VAL A 89 -0.60 1.31 0.97
CA VAL A 89 -0.35 -0.07 0.54
C VAL A 89 -1.64 -0.78 0.19
N LEU A 90 -1.65 -1.48 -0.93
CA LEU A 90 -2.70 -2.42 -1.31
C LEU A 90 -2.20 -3.84 -1.21
N ILE A 91 -3.02 -4.73 -0.65
CA ILE A 91 -2.73 -6.16 -0.56
C ILE A 91 -3.64 -6.89 -1.54
N TYR A 92 -3.05 -7.71 -2.40
CA TYR A 92 -3.79 -8.51 -3.38
C TYR A 92 -3.63 -10.00 -3.07
N GLU A 93 -4.76 -10.69 -2.90
CA GLU A 93 -4.86 -12.15 -2.84
C GLU A 93 -4.96 -12.69 -4.27
N SER A 94 -3.87 -12.56 -5.04
CA SER A 94 -3.82 -13.02 -6.43
C SER A 94 -2.41 -13.43 -6.82
N GLN A 95 -2.26 -14.02 -8.01
CA GLN A 95 -0.96 -14.38 -8.54
C GLN A 95 -0.04 -13.15 -8.61
N ARG A 96 1.21 -13.36 -8.18
CA ARG A 96 2.26 -12.34 -8.24
C ARG A 96 2.45 -11.78 -9.65
N PRO A 97 2.98 -10.55 -9.75
CA PRO A 97 3.54 -10.07 -11.01
C PRO A 97 4.53 -11.09 -11.61
N PRO A 98 4.66 -11.15 -12.94
CA PRO A 98 5.58 -12.09 -13.60
C PRO A 98 7.02 -12.03 -13.07
N PRO A 99 7.81 -13.10 -13.26
CA PRO A 99 9.24 -13.07 -12.94
C PRO A 99 9.95 -11.89 -13.63
N GLY A 100 10.80 -11.18 -12.89
CA GLY A 100 11.53 -10.00 -13.38
C GLY A 100 10.98 -8.66 -12.89
N TYR A 101 9.82 -8.64 -12.22
CA TYR A 101 9.34 -7.45 -11.56
C TYR A 101 10.19 -7.14 -10.30
N PRO A 102 10.69 -5.91 -10.14
CA PRO A 102 11.52 -5.55 -9.01
C PRO A 102 10.68 -5.51 -7.73
N SER A 103 10.95 -6.45 -6.81
CA SER A 103 10.47 -6.30 -5.44
C SER A 103 11.29 -5.22 -4.74
N ILE A 104 10.59 -4.34 -4.03
CA ILE A 104 11.18 -3.25 -3.26
C ILE A 104 11.25 -3.56 -1.77
N GLY A 105 10.82 -4.76 -1.35
CA GLY A 105 10.74 -5.11 0.06
C GLY A 105 9.82 -6.29 0.38
N THR A 106 9.40 -6.36 1.64
CA THR A 106 8.52 -7.40 2.17
C THR A 106 7.49 -6.79 3.10
N LEU A 107 6.25 -7.27 3.03
CA LEU A 107 5.22 -7.00 4.02
C LEU A 107 5.02 -8.24 4.88
N THR A 108 5.17 -8.08 6.19
CA THR A 108 4.90 -9.10 7.20
C THR A 108 3.57 -8.84 7.88
N ALA A 109 2.81 -9.89 8.12
CA ALA A 109 1.53 -9.79 8.82
C ALA A 109 1.23 -11.10 9.53
N GLN A 110 1.09 -11.06 10.85
CA GLN A 110 0.59 -12.20 11.64
C GLN A 110 1.40 -13.52 11.44
N GLY A 111 2.69 -13.39 11.13
CA GLY A 111 3.61 -14.50 10.84
C GLY A 111 3.80 -14.84 9.35
N GLU A 112 2.92 -14.34 8.48
CA GLU A 112 3.05 -14.48 7.02
C GLU A 112 3.92 -13.37 6.43
N SER A 113 4.64 -13.67 5.36
CA SER A 113 5.46 -12.71 4.61
C SER A 113 5.09 -12.74 3.14
N VAL A 114 4.83 -11.57 2.56
CA VAL A 114 4.55 -11.42 1.13
C VAL A 114 5.46 -10.37 0.50
N PRO A 115 5.83 -10.52 -0.78
CA PRO A 115 6.69 -9.56 -1.45
C PRO A 115 5.97 -8.23 -1.61
N LEU A 116 6.71 -7.14 -1.43
CA LEU A 116 6.27 -5.79 -1.68
C LEU A 116 6.80 -5.32 -3.03
N TYR A 117 5.90 -4.86 -3.88
CA TYR A 117 6.20 -4.16 -5.13
C TYR A 117 5.84 -2.69 -4.98
N GLY A 118 6.32 -1.85 -5.89
CA GLY A 118 5.94 -0.45 -5.93
C GLY A 118 5.44 -0.04 -7.30
N VAL A 119 4.43 0.83 -7.33
CA VAL A 119 3.88 1.39 -8.57
C VAL A 119 3.63 2.88 -8.42
N ARG A 120 3.91 3.61 -9.49
CA ARG A 120 3.56 5.02 -9.69
C ARG A 120 2.21 5.07 -10.38
N VAL A 121 1.28 5.81 -9.79
CA VAL A 121 -0.04 6.01 -10.35
C VAL A 121 -0.37 7.49 -10.30
N GLU A 122 -1.19 7.97 -11.23
CA GLU A 122 -1.83 9.26 -11.07
C GLU A 122 -2.96 9.09 -10.05
N TRP A 123 -2.73 9.48 -8.80
CA TRP A 123 -3.63 9.13 -7.70
C TRP A 123 -5.06 9.68 -7.89
N ALA A 124 -5.17 10.88 -8.46
CA ALA A 124 -6.45 11.50 -8.79
C ALA A 124 -7.30 10.68 -9.77
N SER A 125 -6.66 9.84 -10.59
CA SER A 125 -7.31 8.97 -11.58
C SER A 125 -7.78 7.63 -10.99
N VAL A 126 -7.24 7.20 -9.84
CA VAL A 126 -7.54 5.90 -9.21
C VAL A 126 -8.25 5.98 -7.86
N SER A 127 -8.24 7.15 -7.21
CA SER A 127 -8.87 7.38 -5.91
C SER A 127 -9.88 8.53 -6.00
N ASN A 128 -11.13 8.26 -5.61
CA ASN A 128 -12.20 9.26 -5.63
C ASN A 128 -12.32 9.92 -4.24
N PRO A 129 -12.31 11.25 -4.10
CA PRO A 129 -12.45 11.90 -2.80
C PRO A 129 -13.77 11.58 -2.07
N LYS A 130 -14.85 11.18 -2.77
CA LYS A 130 -16.10 10.72 -2.16
C LYS A 130 -16.02 9.28 -1.64
N CYS A 131 -15.10 8.48 -2.16
CA CYS A 131 -14.89 7.07 -1.83
C CYS A 131 -13.39 6.77 -1.93
N PRO A 132 -12.58 7.25 -0.96
CA PRO A 132 -11.14 7.15 -1.07
C PRO A 132 -10.70 5.69 -1.02
N LEU A 133 -9.76 5.35 -1.90
CA LEU A 133 -9.34 3.97 -2.10
C LEU A 133 -8.69 3.37 -0.84
N LEU A 134 -7.84 4.15 -0.17
CA LEU A 134 -7.18 3.79 1.08
C LEU A 134 -7.91 4.33 2.31
N GLY A 135 -9.24 4.54 2.18
CA GLY A 135 -10.11 5.14 3.19
C GLY A 135 -9.75 6.59 3.51
N ALA A 136 -10.45 7.20 4.47
CA ALA A 136 -10.24 8.61 4.78
C ALA A 136 -8.79 8.81 5.25
N PRO A 137 -8.08 9.86 4.77
CA PRO A 137 -6.80 10.21 5.36
C PRO A 137 -6.99 10.33 6.88
N PRO A 138 -6.04 9.86 7.70
CA PRO A 138 -6.14 10.06 9.14
C PRO A 138 -6.41 11.55 9.33
N LEU A 139 -7.51 11.89 9.99
CA LEU A 139 -7.78 13.27 10.39
C LEU A 139 -6.53 13.70 11.12
N SER A 140 -5.74 14.58 10.51
CA SER A 140 -4.62 15.23 11.19
C SER A 140 -5.20 15.71 12.50
N THR A 141 -4.84 15.04 13.59
CA THR A 141 -5.31 15.43 14.90
C THR A 141 -4.55 16.70 15.15
N THR A 142 -5.16 17.84 14.79
CA THR A 142 -4.69 19.16 15.17
C THR A 142 -4.47 19.06 16.67
N ALA A 143 -3.20 19.07 17.09
CA ALA A 143 -2.85 19.05 18.49
C ALA A 143 -3.67 20.15 19.17
N PRO A 144 -4.39 19.86 20.27
CA PRO A 144 -5.12 20.91 20.98
C PRO A 144 -4.12 21.99 21.36
N ALA A 145 -4.42 23.23 21.00
CA ALA A 145 -3.62 24.38 21.38
C ALA A 145 -3.41 24.38 22.91
N PRO A 146 -2.20 24.67 23.41
CA PRO A 146 -1.96 24.72 24.85
C PRO A 146 -2.89 25.77 25.48
N PRO A 147 -3.41 25.52 26.70
CA PRO A 147 -4.24 26.50 27.38
C PRO A 147 -3.42 27.76 27.64
N SER A 148 -3.92 28.90 27.17
CA SER A 148 -3.38 30.22 27.53
C SER A 148 -3.50 30.40 29.03
N GLN A 149 -2.38 30.69 29.69
CA GLN A 149 -2.36 31.23 31.05
C GLN A 149 -2.65 32.73 31.03
#